data_AF-A0A4Q5PTE4-F1
#
_entry.id   AF-A0A4Q5PTE4-F1
#
_cell.length_a   1.000
_cell.length_b   1.000
_cell.length_c   1.000
_cell.angle_alpha   90.00
_cell.angle_beta   90.00
_cell.angle_gamma   90.00
#
_symmetry.space_group_name_H-M   'P 1'
#
loop_
_entity.id
_entity.type
_entity.pdbx_description
1 polymer ?
#
loop_
_entity_poly.entity_id
_entity_poly.type
_entity_poly.pdbx_seq_one_letter_code
_entity_poly.pdbx_strand_id
1 'polypeptide(L)'
;MAEYYAAHESIECDKCEIITRKYVPSIPIKDPDLGMGIKYNLSRNASAQILGELNPKKHKKNATSRLNLNDIIRAESISAFVVGIKRLEWNLAKHSHTHKGSDVTFNLFCFAQIKYPLHNLIKALEEKNQKLIKNK
;
A
#
# COMPACT_ATOMS: atom_id res chain seq x y z
N MET A 1 -2.33 9.14 -12.50
CA MET A 1 -1.60 8.96 -11.24
C MET A 1 -2.41 9.62 -10.14
N ALA A 2 -2.96 8.83 -9.22
CA ALA A 2 -3.69 9.33 -8.07
C ALA A 2 -3.08 8.79 -6.78
N GLU A 3 -3.09 9.62 -5.74
CA GLU A 3 -2.70 9.22 -4.39
C GLU A 3 -3.93 9.12 -3.48
N TYR A 4 -3.93 8.08 -2.67
CA TYR A 4 -5.06 7.65 -1.85
C TYR A 4 -4.62 7.54 -0.38
N TYR A 5 -5.46 8.01 0.53
CA TYR A 5 -5.09 8.21 1.94
C TYR A 5 -6.17 7.73 2.92
N ALA A 6 -7.39 7.45 2.44
CA ALA A 6 -8.51 7.13 3.32
C ALA A 6 -8.42 5.69 3.84
N ALA A 7 -9.03 5.46 5.01
CA ALA A 7 -9.08 4.14 5.60
C ALA A 7 -9.73 3.14 4.62
N HIS A 8 -9.23 1.90 4.64
CA HIS A 8 -9.72 0.80 3.81
C HIS A 8 -9.51 0.93 2.29
N GLU A 9 -9.00 2.06 1.79
CA GLU A 9 -8.54 2.15 0.40
C GLU A 9 -7.43 1.11 0.15
N SER A 10 -7.46 0.54 -1.05
CA SER A 10 -6.63 -0.61 -1.37
C SER A 10 -6.21 -0.62 -2.84
N ILE A 11 -5.13 -1.34 -3.12
CA ILE A 11 -4.62 -1.59 -4.46
C ILE A 11 -4.45 -3.09 -4.70
N GLU A 12 -4.61 -3.50 -5.96
CA GLU A 12 -4.23 -4.84 -6.43
C GLU A 12 -3.37 -4.74 -7.69
N CYS A 13 -2.30 -5.52 -7.76
CA CYS A 13 -1.34 -5.47 -8.87
C CYS A 13 -0.50 -6.74 -8.97
N ASP A 14 0.07 -7.00 -10.16
CA ASP A 14 0.99 -8.13 -10.40
C ASP A 14 2.46 -7.71 -10.14
N LYS A 15 2.72 -6.40 -10.10
CA LYS A 15 3.99 -5.84 -9.62
C LYS A 15 3.75 -4.63 -8.72
N CYS A 16 4.30 -4.69 -7.51
CA CYS A 16 4.12 -3.68 -6.48
C CYS A 16 5.47 -3.19 -5.96
N GLU A 17 5.55 -1.89 -5.70
CA GLU A 17 6.60 -1.31 -4.87
C GLU A 17 6.02 -0.94 -3.52
N ILE A 18 6.70 -1.35 -2.45
CA ILE A 18 6.34 -0.99 -1.09
C ILE A 18 7.51 -0.27 -0.44
N ILE A 19 7.20 0.86 0.17
CA ILE A 19 8.16 1.65 0.94
C ILE A 19 7.63 1.77 2.35
N THR A 20 8.44 1.42 3.36
CA THR A 20 8.06 1.55 4.76
C THR A 20 9.30 1.64 5.65
N ARG A 21 9.18 2.18 6.86
CA ARG A 21 10.29 2.15 7.83
C ARG A 21 10.27 0.91 8.71
N LYS A 22 9.14 0.23 8.84
CA LYS A 22 8.99 -0.99 9.64
C LYS A 22 8.03 -1.93 8.96
N TYR A 23 8.55 -3.06 8.52
CA TYR A 23 7.77 -4.20 8.03
C TYR A 23 7.84 -5.34 9.04
N VAL A 24 6.71 -6.03 9.26
CA VAL A 24 6.64 -7.24 10.08
C VAL A 24 5.96 -8.32 9.25
N PRO A 25 6.71 -9.34 8.78
CA PRO A 25 6.10 -10.48 8.11
C PRO A 25 5.30 -11.31 9.12
N SER A 26 4.15 -11.79 8.67
CA SER A 26 3.35 -12.81 9.35
C SER A 26 3.84 -14.20 8.96
N ILE A 27 3.35 -15.23 9.66
CA ILE A 27 3.45 -16.61 9.14
C ILE A 27 2.75 -16.72 7.78
N PRO A 28 3.15 -17.64 6.89
CA PRO A 28 2.40 -17.94 5.68
C PRO A 28 0.94 -18.27 6.02
N ILE A 29 0.01 -17.67 5.28
CA ILE A 29 -1.42 -17.88 5.42
C ILE A 29 -2.01 -18.34 4.09
N LYS A 30 -3.04 -19.18 4.16
CA LYS A 30 -3.84 -19.58 3.00
C LYS A 30 -5.07 -18.70 2.92
N ASP A 31 -5.14 -17.86 1.89
CA ASP A 31 -6.32 -17.09 1.54
C ASP A 31 -7.26 -17.95 0.66
N PRO A 32 -8.59 -17.94 0.91
CA PRO A 32 -9.52 -18.77 0.16
C PRO A 32 -9.59 -18.40 -1.33
N ASP A 33 -9.37 -17.13 -1.67
CA ASP A 33 -9.53 -16.61 -3.03
C ASP A 33 -8.20 -16.56 -3.78
N LEU A 34 -7.11 -16.30 -3.07
CA LEU A 34 -5.79 -16.01 -3.65
C LEU A 34 -4.77 -17.14 -3.46
N GLY A 35 -5.08 -18.13 -2.62
CA GLY A 35 -4.16 -19.21 -2.28
C GLY A 35 -3.15 -18.82 -1.20
N MET A 36 -1.97 -19.45 -1.21
CA MET A 36 -0.98 -19.28 -0.14
C MET A 36 -0.12 -18.03 -0.35
N GLY A 37 0.07 -17.26 0.72
CA GLY A 37 0.90 -16.05 0.67
C GLY A 37 1.36 -15.59 2.05
N ILE A 38 2.10 -14.49 2.07
CA ILE A 38 2.59 -13.87 3.31
C ILE A 38 1.91 -12.52 3.48
N LYS A 39 1.38 -12.29 4.68
CA LYS A 39 0.87 -10.98 5.09
C LYS A 39 1.98 -10.17 5.75
N TYR A 40 2.13 -8.92 5.35
CA TYR A 40 3.07 -7.96 5.90
C TYR A 40 2.32 -6.81 6.56
N ASN A 41 2.64 -6.54 7.82
CA ASN A 41 2.20 -5.32 8.48
C ASN A 41 3.28 -4.25 8.31
N LEU A 42 2.94 -3.20 7.56
CA LEU A 42 3.82 -2.09 7.21
C LEU A 42 3.42 -0.90 8.06
N SER A 43 4.38 -0.18 8.63
CA SER A 43 4.10 0.88 9.60
C SER A 43 5.16 1.99 9.58
N ARG A 44 4.86 3.11 10.24
CA ARG A 44 5.72 4.31 10.29
C ARG A 44 5.90 4.96 8.92
N ASN A 45 4.77 5.39 8.33
CA ASN A 45 4.66 5.99 7.00
C ASN A 45 4.97 4.98 5.91
N ALA A 46 3.97 4.16 5.59
CA ALA A 46 4.03 3.17 4.55
C ALA A 46 3.37 3.69 3.27
N SER A 47 3.92 3.30 2.12
CA SER A 47 3.30 3.47 0.81
C SER A 47 3.36 2.17 0.03
N ALA A 48 2.37 1.97 -0.84
CA ALA A 48 2.37 0.91 -1.83
C ALA A 48 1.95 1.49 -3.18
N GLN A 49 2.69 1.16 -4.23
CA GLN A 49 2.52 1.68 -5.59
C GLN A 49 2.37 0.54 -6.59
N ILE A 50 1.43 0.70 -7.53
CA ILE A 50 1.27 -0.20 -8.67
C ILE A 50 2.36 0.09 -9.70
N LEU A 51 3.29 -0.86 -9.87
CA LEU A 51 4.32 -0.84 -10.92
C LEU A 51 3.96 -1.74 -12.12
N GLY A 52 3.01 -2.66 -11.95
CA GLY A 52 2.49 -3.52 -13.01
C GLY A 52 1.06 -3.92 -12.72
N GLU A 53 0.16 -3.53 -13.62
CA GLU A 53 -1.28 -3.80 -13.49
C GLU A 53 -1.57 -5.31 -13.54
N LEU A 54 -2.73 -5.70 -13.03
CA LEU A 54 -3.21 -7.07 -13.17
C LEU A 54 -3.46 -7.42 -14.65
N ASN A 55 -3.12 -8.65 -15.04
CA ASN A 55 -3.48 -9.20 -16.34
C ASN A 55 -4.22 -10.55 -16.22
N PRO A 56 -5.54 -10.62 -16.48
CA PRO A 56 -6.43 -9.53 -16.89
C PRO A 56 -6.69 -8.51 -15.77
N LYS A 57 -7.01 -7.26 -16.13
CA LYS A 57 -7.27 -6.15 -15.21
C LYS A 57 -8.62 -6.30 -14.50
N LYS A 58 -8.70 -7.29 -13.60
CA LYS A 58 -9.89 -7.65 -12.83
C LYS A 58 -9.53 -7.80 -11.37
N HIS A 59 -10.37 -7.28 -10.48
CA HIS A 59 -10.25 -7.47 -9.04
C HIS A 59 -10.28 -8.96 -8.68
N LYS A 60 -9.37 -9.37 -7.80
CA LYS A 60 -9.29 -10.73 -7.25
C LYS A 60 -9.69 -10.77 -5.79
N LYS A 61 -9.42 -9.71 -5.00
CA LYS A 61 -9.69 -9.71 -3.55
C LYS A 61 -10.76 -8.74 -3.11
N ASN A 62 -10.77 -7.53 -3.65
CA ASN A 62 -11.68 -6.47 -3.27
C ASN A 62 -12.14 -5.69 -4.50
N ALA A 63 -13.45 -5.64 -4.71
CA ALA A 63 -14.08 -4.97 -5.85
C ALA A 63 -13.82 -3.46 -5.93
N THR A 64 -13.39 -2.83 -4.83
CA THR A 64 -13.11 -1.38 -4.78
C THR A 64 -11.62 -1.04 -4.87
N SER A 65 -10.74 -2.03 -5.03
CA SER A 65 -9.31 -1.75 -5.14
C SER A 65 -8.97 -0.96 -6.40
N ARG A 66 -7.98 -0.09 -6.29
CA ARG A 66 -7.40 0.62 -7.43
C ARG A 66 -6.50 -0.36 -8.19
N LEU A 67 -6.58 -0.32 -9.52
CA LEU A 67 -5.86 -1.25 -10.40
C LEU A 67 -4.97 -0.52 -11.43
N ASN A 68 -4.97 0.82 -11.44
CA ASN A 68 -4.29 1.56 -12.50
C ASN A 68 -2.80 1.73 -12.18
N LEU A 69 -2.00 1.68 -13.23
CA LEU A 69 -0.57 1.91 -13.15
C LEU A 69 -0.28 3.25 -12.47
N ASN A 70 0.71 3.24 -11.58
CA ASN A 70 1.13 4.38 -10.77
C ASN A 70 0.09 4.91 -9.78
N ASP A 71 -1.01 4.21 -9.51
CA ASP A 71 -1.83 4.52 -8.34
C ASP A 71 -1.05 4.16 -7.06
N ILE A 72 -1.16 5.02 -6.04
CA ILE A 72 -0.41 4.91 -4.79
C ILE A 72 -1.37 5.03 -3.61
N ILE A 73 -1.26 4.12 -2.64
CA ILE A 73 -1.83 4.30 -1.30
C ILE A 73 -0.74 4.73 -0.32
N ARG A 74 -1.03 5.72 0.54
CA ARG A 74 -0.10 6.20 1.57
C ARG A 74 -0.81 6.30 2.92
N ALA A 75 -0.18 5.75 3.95
CA ALA A 75 -0.80 5.64 5.26
C ALA A 75 0.24 5.55 6.39
N GLU A 76 -0.20 5.72 7.64
CA GLU A 76 0.65 5.39 8.79
C GLU A 76 0.95 3.90 8.83
N SER A 77 -0.02 3.08 8.44
CA SER A 77 0.11 1.64 8.33
C SER A 77 -0.69 1.06 7.17
N ILE A 78 -0.04 0.14 6.45
CA ILE A 78 -0.62 -0.64 5.35
C ILE A 78 -0.51 -2.12 5.71
N SER A 79 -1.56 -2.87 5.46
CA SER A 79 -1.54 -4.33 5.45
C SER A 79 -1.37 -4.79 4.01
N ALA A 80 -0.27 -5.49 3.71
CA ALA A 80 -0.04 -6.07 2.38
C ALA A 80 -0.13 -7.60 2.46
N PHE A 81 -0.76 -8.23 1.48
CA PHE A 81 -0.74 -9.67 1.26
C PHE A 81 -0.09 -9.93 -0.10
N VAL A 82 0.95 -10.74 -0.10
CA VAL A 82 1.71 -11.09 -1.30
C VAL A 82 1.57 -12.58 -1.51
N VAL A 83 1.09 -12.98 -2.68
CA VAL A 83 0.94 -14.41 -3.02
C VAL A 83 2.31 -15.02 -3.24
N GLY A 84 2.52 -16.22 -2.68
CA GLY A 84 3.79 -16.92 -2.65
C GLY A 84 4.45 -16.89 -1.27
N ILE A 85 5.33 -17.87 -1.04
CA ILE A 85 6.01 -18.09 0.26
C ILE A 85 7.42 -17.47 0.24
N LYS A 86 7.85 -16.88 -0.88
CA LYS A 86 9.17 -16.30 -0.99
C LYS A 86 9.29 -15.12 -0.03
N ARG A 87 10.23 -15.21 0.91
CA ARG A 87 10.56 -14.09 1.81
C ARG A 87 11.02 -12.92 0.96
N LEU A 88 10.33 -11.79 1.08
CA LEU A 88 10.74 -10.55 0.45
C LEU A 88 12.08 -10.06 1.02
N GLU A 89 13.01 -9.77 0.12
CA GLU A 89 14.28 -9.12 0.44
C GLU A 89 14.06 -7.61 0.42
N TRP A 90 14.24 -6.96 1.57
CA TRP A 90 14.05 -5.54 1.70
C TRP A 90 15.39 -4.83 1.55
N ASN A 91 15.44 -3.89 0.61
CA ASN A 91 16.59 -3.01 0.47
C ASN A 91 16.47 -1.86 1.48
N LEU A 92 17.58 -1.49 2.10
CA LEU A 92 17.63 -0.32 2.96
C LEU A 92 17.85 0.93 2.09
N ALA A 93 16.77 1.56 1.63
CA ALA A 93 16.88 2.85 0.98
C ALA A 93 17.20 3.98 1.96
N LYS A 94 18.22 4.77 1.61
CA LYS A 94 18.52 6.06 2.24
C LYS A 94 17.55 7.13 1.73
N HIS A 95 16.29 7.08 2.18
CA HIS A 95 15.31 8.13 1.84
C HIS A 95 15.58 9.46 2.57
N SER A 96 16.36 9.48 3.65
CA SER A 96 16.96 10.70 4.22
C SER A 96 18.22 10.40 5.04
N HIS A 97 19.03 11.42 5.36
CA HIS A 97 20.27 11.30 6.15
C HIS A 97 20.05 10.74 7.58
N THR A 98 18.81 10.79 8.09
CA THR A 98 18.52 10.48 9.51
C THR A 98 17.46 9.40 9.69
N HIS A 99 16.67 9.08 8.66
CA HIS A 99 15.62 8.07 8.73
C HIS A 99 15.81 7.01 7.64
N LYS A 100 16.24 5.82 8.05
CA LYS A 100 16.30 4.64 7.18
C LYS A 100 14.88 4.22 6.82
N GLY A 101 14.55 4.27 5.53
CA GLY A 101 13.39 3.56 5.00
C GLY A 101 13.84 2.21 4.45
N SER A 102 12.88 1.36 4.18
CA SER A 102 13.08 0.10 3.48
C SER A 102 12.13 0.08 2.29
N ASP A 103 12.66 -0.27 1.14
CA ASP A 103 11.92 -0.42 -0.09
C ASP A 103 12.02 -1.88 -0.54
N VAL A 104 10.94 -2.36 -1.15
CA VAL A 104 10.93 -3.64 -1.82
C VAL A 104 10.04 -3.56 -3.04
N THR A 105 10.53 -4.10 -4.14
CA THR A 105 9.73 -4.35 -5.33
C THR A 105 9.53 -5.85 -5.48
N PHE A 106 8.32 -6.27 -5.82
CA PHE A 106 8.04 -7.67 -6.09
C PHE A 106 7.13 -7.84 -7.31
N ASN A 107 7.41 -8.91 -8.06
CA ASN A 107 6.74 -9.29 -9.31
C ASN A 107 5.78 -10.47 -9.04
N LEU A 108 4.92 -10.32 -8.02
CA LEU A 108 3.93 -11.29 -7.61
C LEU A 108 2.64 -10.54 -7.30
N PHE A 109 1.51 -11.24 -7.35
CA PHE A 109 0.23 -10.65 -6.97
C PHE A 109 0.31 -10.04 -5.57
N CYS A 110 -0.05 -8.76 -5.49
CA CYS A 110 -0.12 -7.98 -4.28
C CYS A 110 -1.55 -7.49 -4.06
N PHE A 111 -2.06 -7.67 -2.85
CA PHE A 111 -3.17 -6.88 -2.32
C PHE A 111 -2.66 -6.02 -1.17
N ALA A 112 -2.77 -4.70 -1.25
CA ALA A 112 -2.37 -3.80 -0.16
C ALA A 112 -3.52 -2.89 0.25
N GLN A 113 -3.74 -2.72 1.55
CA GLN A 113 -4.86 -1.95 2.10
C GLN A 113 -4.42 -1.04 3.25
N ILE A 114 -4.94 0.18 3.27
CA ILE A 114 -4.74 1.13 4.36
C ILE A 114 -5.44 0.62 5.63
N LYS A 115 -4.65 0.38 6.69
CA LYS A 115 -5.15 0.01 8.01
C LYS A 115 -5.33 1.23 8.91
N TYR A 116 -4.30 2.07 8.98
CA TYR A 116 -4.33 3.32 9.76
C TYR A 116 -3.94 4.48 8.85
N PRO A 117 -4.87 5.38 8.51
CA PRO A 117 -4.59 6.49 7.60
C PRO A 117 -3.71 7.57 8.28
N LEU A 118 -3.18 8.50 7.49
CA LEU A 118 -2.45 9.67 7.97
C LEU A 118 -3.42 10.70 8.56
N HIS A 119 -3.79 10.55 9.84
CA HIS A 119 -4.89 11.31 10.45
C HIS A 119 -4.66 12.83 10.38
N ASN A 120 -3.45 13.29 10.66
CA ASN A 120 -3.09 14.71 10.59
C ASN A 120 -3.16 15.26 9.16
N LEU A 121 -2.83 14.45 8.16
CA LEU A 121 -2.91 14.85 6.75
C LEU A 121 -4.38 14.98 6.31
N ILE A 122 -5.21 13.99 6.65
CA ILE A 122 -6.64 14.00 6.32
C ILE A 122 -7.30 15.24 6.92
N LYS A 123 -7.08 15.49 8.22
CA LYS A 123 -7.62 16.68 8.90
C LYS A 123 -7.21 17.98 8.21
N ALA A 124 -5.94 18.11 7.84
CA ALA A 124 -5.45 19.29 7.13
C ALA A 124 -6.09 19.46 5.73
N LEU A 125 -6.36 18.37 5.02
CA LEU A 125 -7.04 18.40 3.72
C LEU A 125 -8.51 18.81 3.87
N GLU A 126 -9.21 18.30 4.88
CA GLU A 126 -10.59 18.67 5.19
C GLU A 126 -10.72 20.15 5.55
N GLU A 127 -9.85 20.66 6.43
CA GLU A 127 -9.81 22.07 6.81
C GLU A 127 -9.57 22.99 5.60
N LYS A 128 -8.67 22.58 4.68
CA LYS A 128 -8.40 23.34 3.45
C LYS A 128 -9.62 23.39 2.53
N ASN A 129 -10.30 22.27 2.35
CA ASN A 129 -11.51 22.19 1.52
C ASN A 129 -12.64 23.04 2.07
N GLN A 130 -12.85 23.04 3.40
CA GLN A 130 -13.86 23.89 4.04
C GLN A 130 -13.58 25.39 3.84
N LYS A 131 -12.31 25.82 3.91
CA LYS A 131 -11.93 27.22 3.64
C LYS A 131 -12.20 27.63 2.19
N LEU A 132 -11.98 26.73 1.24
CA LEU A 132 -12.26 26.99 -0.18
C LEU A 132 -13.76 27.12 -0.47
N ILE A 133 -14.61 26.37 0.24
CA ILE A 133 -16.07 26.45 0.11
C ILE A 133 -16.61 27.74 0.74
N LYS A 134 -16.06 28.18 1.89
CA LYS A 134 -16.50 29.42 2.57
C LYS A 134 -16.07 30.71 1.86
N ASN A 135 -15.07 30.64 1.00
CA ASN A 135 -14.56 31.77 0.22
C ASN A 135 -15.12 31.83 -1.22
N LYS A 136 -16.10 30.96 -1.53
CA LYS A 136 -16.91 31.01 -2.76
C LYS A 136 -18.30 31.51 -2.42
#